data_AF-A0A919WVK9-F1
#
_entry.id   AF-A0A919WVK9-F1
#
_cell.length_a   1.000
_cell.length_b   1.000
_cell.length_c   1.000
_cell.angle_alpha   90.00
_cell.angle_beta   90.00
_cell.angle_gamma   90.00
#
_symmetry.space_group_name_H-M   'P 1'
#
loop_
_entity.id
_entity.type
_entity.pdbx_description
1 polymer ?
#
loop_
_entity_poly.entity_id
_entity_poly.type
_entity_poly.pdbx_seq_one_letter_code
_entity_poly.pdbx_strand_id
1 'polypeptide(L)'
;MRLNNVNSIVVILLTLALIILCPLSIYFLLILPRSIPKILLYLSFILCLGVSYVIIPSSQKHFFNQILVWLLPIVQISVIIFVVYSIAKGIIRYKEIHSNGSYTFLETTRKVLEPKLGTGFFLEAVITEINIFYYAVFVWFKKRNIRGSEFFTYHKTSQIKTIVIVFSIIIVIEGALFHFVIQGWSNIAAWIFTLLNIYALFYMVGLYNSTRFLPHVINQDRLIIRLGYQSSVELDIGNIESIKNAKQGGIEDKIPKDTYYSLLNMDAPQYEIILKDPVIMNGSYGRKKQVKTVVFRSDEPNKMIDRINWIREL
;
A
#
# COMPACT_ATOMS: atom_id res chain seq x y z
N MET A 1 51.35 18.22 2.28
CA MET A 1 52.42 17.18 2.31
C MET A 1 51.97 16.02 1.42
N ARG A 2 52.81 15.57 0.49
CA ARG A 2 52.48 14.80 -0.71
C ARG A 2 51.89 13.41 -0.42
N LEU A 3 50.57 13.24 -0.51
CA LEU A 3 49.90 11.93 -0.61
C LEU A 3 50.05 11.27 -2.00
N ASN A 4 50.70 11.94 -2.96
CA ASN A 4 50.86 11.44 -4.33
C ASN A 4 51.82 10.24 -4.47
N ASN A 5 52.56 9.89 -3.41
CA ASN A 5 53.52 8.78 -3.40
C ASN A 5 53.09 7.60 -2.52
N VAL A 6 51.83 7.55 -2.09
CA VAL A 6 51.34 6.39 -1.33
C VAL A 6 51.11 5.23 -2.29
N ASN A 7 51.82 4.12 -2.03
CA ASN A 7 51.73 2.89 -2.79
C ASN A 7 50.26 2.44 -2.92
N SER A 8 49.81 2.10 -4.13
CA SER A 8 48.40 1.79 -4.43
C SER A 8 47.81 0.72 -3.52
N ILE A 9 48.65 -0.22 -3.05
CA ILE A 9 48.27 -1.27 -2.09
C ILE A 9 47.86 -0.67 -0.74
N VAL A 10 48.57 0.33 -0.24
CA VAL A 10 48.27 0.97 1.05
C VAL A 10 46.93 1.71 0.98
N VAL A 11 46.63 2.34 -0.15
CA VAL A 11 45.34 3.01 -0.34
C VAL A 11 44.19 2.02 -0.50
N ILE A 12 44.41 0.88 -1.18
CA ILE A 12 43.42 -0.20 -1.24
C ILE A 12 43.14 -0.76 0.16
N LEU A 13 44.18 -1.05 0.95
CA LEU A 13 44.05 -1.54 2.32
C LEU A 13 43.34 -0.52 3.22
N LEU A 14 43.69 0.76 3.11
CA LEU A 14 43.04 1.84 3.83
C LEU A 14 41.55 1.96 3.44
N THR A 15 41.25 1.83 2.15
CA THR A 15 39.87 1.89 1.63
C THR A 15 39.04 0.73 2.18
N LEU A 16 39.55 -0.51 2.14
CA LEU A 16 38.88 -1.68 2.69
C LEU A 16 38.71 -1.57 4.21
N ALA A 17 39.71 -1.07 4.91
CA ALA A 17 39.64 -0.83 6.35
C ALA A 17 38.53 0.17 6.68
N LEU A 18 38.43 1.28 5.95
CA LEU A 18 37.40 2.29 6.20
C LEU A 18 35.98 1.79 5.85
N ILE A 19 35.83 0.95 4.81
CA ILE A 19 34.52 0.37 4.44
C ILE A 19 34.07 -0.72 5.42
N ILE A 20 34.99 -1.53 5.96
CA ILE A 20 34.66 -2.72 6.75
C ILE A 20 34.84 -2.48 8.25
N LEU A 21 35.99 -1.95 8.69
CA LEU A 21 36.31 -1.81 10.12
C LEU A 21 35.60 -0.60 10.77
N CYS A 22 35.33 0.49 10.03
CA CYS A 22 34.60 1.64 10.59
C CYS A 22 33.16 1.25 10.99
N PRO A 23 32.36 0.59 10.13
CA PRO A 23 31.04 0.12 10.54
C PRO A 23 31.07 -1.00 11.59
N LEU A 24 32.03 -1.93 11.50
CA LEU A 24 32.17 -3.00 12.50
C LEU A 24 32.49 -2.44 13.89
N SER A 25 33.42 -1.49 13.98
CA SER A 25 33.81 -0.90 15.26
C SER A 25 32.63 -0.15 15.89
N ILE A 26 31.84 0.57 15.10
CA ILE A 26 30.59 1.21 15.56
C ILE A 26 29.57 0.17 16.03
N TYR A 27 29.40 -0.93 15.28
CA TYR A 27 28.53 -2.03 15.69
C TYR A 27 28.95 -2.64 17.04
N PHE A 28 30.22 -3.00 17.19
CA PHE A 28 30.74 -3.64 18.41
C PHE A 28 30.81 -2.69 19.61
N LEU A 29 31.13 -1.40 19.42
CA LEU A 29 31.30 -0.45 20.52
C LEU A 29 29.99 0.21 20.95
N LEU A 30 29.10 0.53 20.01
CA LEU A 30 27.89 1.31 20.32
C LEU A 30 26.64 0.43 20.40
N ILE A 31 26.55 -0.64 19.60
CA ILE A 31 25.28 -1.38 19.42
C ILE A 31 25.29 -2.72 20.15
N LEU A 32 26.42 -3.42 20.22
CA LEU A 32 26.52 -4.67 20.98
C LEU A 32 26.31 -4.46 22.51
N PRO A 33 26.78 -3.35 23.13
CA PRO A 33 26.61 -3.13 24.57
C PRO A 33 25.30 -2.40 24.94
N ARG A 34 24.59 -1.79 23.97
CA ARG A 34 23.41 -0.95 24.22
C ARG A 34 22.30 -1.23 23.19
N SER A 35 21.03 -1.23 23.62
CA SER A 35 19.86 -1.39 22.73
C SER A 35 19.57 -0.15 21.85
N ILE A 36 20.59 0.36 21.16
CA ILE A 36 20.48 1.48 20.23
C ILE A 36 19.65 1.05 19.01
N PRO A 37 18.77 1.92 18.48
CA PRO A 37 17.97 1.60 17.31
C PRO A 37 18.87 1.27 16.10
N LYS A 38 18.57 0.17 15.41
CA LYS A 38 19.32 -0.35 14.25
C LYS A 38 19.45 0.66 13.10
N ILE A 39 18.59 1.68 13.06
CA ILE A 39 18.70 2.80 12.11
C ILE A 39 20.03 3.56 12.27
N LEU A 40 20.56 3.66 13.49
CA LEU A 40 21.81 4.38 13.74
C LEU A 40 23.01 3.66 13.13
N LEU A 41 22.97 2.32 13.04
CA LEU A 41 23.99 1.53 12.32
C LEU A 41 24.04 1.91 10.84
N TYR A 42 22.86 2.07 10.23
CA TYR A 42 22.74 2.42 8.83
C TYR A 42 23.23 3.85 8.57
N LEU A 43 22.83 4.79 9.42
CA LEU A 43 23.30 6.18 9.35
C LEU A 43 24.81 6.28 9.58
N SER A 44 25.36 5.52 10.52
CA SER A 44 26.81 5.48 10.76
C SER A 44 27.57 4.86 9.59
N PHE A 45 27.00 3.85 8.94
CA PHE A 45 27.60 3.25 7.75
C PHE A 45 27.68 4.28 6.60
N ILE A 46 26.60 5.01 6.34
CA ILE A 46 26.58 6.09 5.34
C ILE A 46 27.60 7.19 5.70
N LEU A 47 27.68 7.58 6.97
CA LEU A 47 28.62 8.57 7.44
C LEU A 47 30.08 8.12 7.25
N CYS A 48 30.41 6.87 7.60
CA CYS A 48 31.74 6.29 7.36
C CYS A 48 32.08 6.33 5.86
N LEU A 49 31.14 6.01 4.95
CA LEU A 49 31.37 6.09 3.50
C LEU A 49 31.64 7.54 3.05
N GLY A 50 30.89 8.51 3.58
CA GLY A 50 31.10 9.94 3.28
C GLY A 50 32.46 10.45 3.76
N VAL A 51 32.86 10.10 4.99
CA VAL A 51 34.18 10.45 5.54
C VAL A 51 35.30 9.80 4.73
N SER A 52 35.13 8.54 4.33
CA SER A 52 36.09 7.83 3.47
C SER A 52 36.28 8.54 2.13
N TYR A 53 35.20 9.05 1.54
CA TYR A 53 35.27 9.81 0.29
C TYR A 53 36.07 11.12 0.43
N VAL A 54 36.04 11.76 1.60
CA VAL A 54 36.80 12.99 1.87
C VAL A 54 38.28 12.69 2.13
N ILE A 55 38.60 11.61 2.84
CA ILE A 55 39.97 11.24 3.22
C ILE A 55 40.78 10.70 2.02
N ILE A 56 40.17 9.95 1.11
CA ILE A 56 40.88 9.30 0.01
C ILE A 56 41.36 10.36 -1.02
N PRO A 57 42.67 10.42 -1.35
CA PRO A 57 43.22 11.35 -2.34
C PRO A 57 42.58 11.18 -3.72
N SER A 58 42.32 12.30 -4.42
CA SER A 58 41.65 12.33 -5.73
C SER A 58 42.31 11.45 -6.79
N SER A 59 43.63 11.29 -6.76
CA SER A 59 44.40 10.44 -7.68
C SER A 59 44.10 8.94 -7.56
N GLN A 60 43.55 8.49 -6.43
CA GLN A 60 43.30 7.06 -6.15
C GLN A 60 41.82 6.75 -5.89
N LYS A 61 40.92 7.71 -6.13
CA LYS A 61 39.47 7.52 -5.97
C LYS A 61 38.86 6.55 -6.97
N HIS A 62 39.57 6.17 -8.05
CA HIS A 62 39.01 5.31 -9.09
C HIS A 62 38.51 3.96 -8.52
N PHE A 63 39.34 3.29 -7.73
CA PHE A 63 39.00 2.00 -7.11
C PHE A 63 37.85 2.14 -6.09
N PHE A 64 37.88 3.18 -5.26
CA PHE A 64 36.82 3.46 -4.29
C PHE A 64 35.48 3.77 -4.97
N ASN A 65 35.49 4.56 -6.05
CA ASN A 65 34.30 4.89 -6.82
C ASN A 65 33.71 3.65 -7.49
N GLN A 66 34.54 2.74 -8.03
CA GLN A 66 34.07 1.46 -8.57
C GLN A 66 33.35 0.62 -7.50
N ILE A 67 33.89 0.55 -6.29
CA ILE A 67 33.22 -0.15 -5.17
C ILE A 67 31.91 0.54 -4.80
N LEU A 68 31.90 1.87 -4.67
CA LEU A 68 30.69 2.62 -4.29
C LEU A 68 29.53 2.42 -5.27
N VAL A 69 29.82 2.36 -6.57
CA VAL A 69 28.80 2.15 -7.62
C VAL A 69 28.01 0.86 -7.40
N TRP A 70 28.64 -0.19 -6.89
CA TRP A 70 27.96 -1.47 -6.61
C TRP A 70 27.47 -1.57 -5.16
N LEU A 71 28.26 -1.07 -4.20
CA LEU A 71 27.95 -1.15 -2.78
C LEU A 71 26.69 -0.35 -2.42
N LEU A 72 26.52 0.86 -2.97
CA LEU A 72 25.38 1.71 -2.65
C LEU A 72 24.04 1.07 -3.08
N PRO A 73 23.86 0.57 -4.32
CA PRO A 73 22.65 -0.18 -4.69
C PRO A 73 22.41 -1.42 -3.83
N ILE A 74 23.44 -2.21 -3.53
CA ILE A 74 23.31 -3.42 -2.71
C ILE A 74 22.79 -3.06 -1.31
N VAL A 75 23.36 -2.04 -0.71
CA VAL A 75 22.98 -1.57 0.62
C VAL A 75 21.54 -1.04 0.62
N GLN A 76 21.15 -0.25 -0.38
CA GLN A 76 19.77 0.22 -0.55
C GLN A 76 18.77 -0.94 -0.69
N ILE A 77 19.06 -1.91 -1.57
CA ILE A 77 18.23 -3.09 -1.77
C ILE A 77 18.13 -3.92 -0.48
N SER A 78 19.23 -4.08 0.25
CA SER A 78 19.24 -4.84 1.51
C SER A 78 18.31 -4.23 2.57
N VAL A 79 18.26 -2.90 2.67
CA VAL A 79 17.35 -2.20 3.59
C VAL A 79 15.90 -2.41 3.17
N ILE A 80 15.60 -2.27 1.87
CA ILE A 80 14.24 -2.50 1.35
C ILE A 80 13.80 -3.94 1.66
N ILE A 81 14.64 -4.93 1.37
CA ILE A 81 14.37 -6.35 1.67
C ILE A 81 14.12 -6.55 3.17
N PHE A 82 14.97 -5.97 4.02
CA PHE A 82 14.82 -6.08 5.47
C PHE A 82 13.49 -5.48 5.97
N VAL A 83 13.10 -4.30 5.47
CA VAL A 83 11.84 -3.64 5.82
C VAL A 83 10.66 -4.49 5.36
N VAL A 84 10.64 -4.92 4.09
CA VAL A 84 9.58 -5.78 3.55
C VAL A 84 9.47 -7.09 4.34
N TYR A 85 10.60 -7.73 4.64
CA TYR A 85 10.64 -8.93 5.47
C TYR A 85 10.09 -8.68 6.88
N SER A 86 10.46 -7.57 7.52
CA SER A 86 9.96 -7.24 8.86
C SER A 86 8.45 -6.99 8.88
N ILE A 87 7.89 -6.40 7.81
CA ILE A 87 6.45 -6.17 7.69
C ILE A 87 5.75 -7.51 7.44
N ALA A 88 6.21 -8.29 6.47
CA ALA A 88 5.65 -9.60 6.13
C ALA A 88 5.65 -10.55 7.34
N LYS A 89 6.79 -10.65 8.05
CA LYS A 89 6.91 -11.44 9.27
C LYS A 89 5.98 -10.95 10.38
N GLY A 90 5.81 -9.64 10.51
CA GLY A 90 4.87 -9.05 11.48
C GLY A 90 3.42 -9.44 11.19
N ILE A 91 3.01 -9.35 9.92
CA ILE A 91 1.66 -9.72 9.46
C ILE A 91 1.40 -11.22 9.68
N ILE A 92 2.36 -12.08 9.29
CA ILE A 92 2.25 -13.54 9.46
C ILE A 92 2.09 -13.89 10.94
N ARG A 93 2.99 -13.38 11.80
CA ARG A 93 2.96 -13.63 13.25
C ARG A 93 1.68 -13.12 13.90
N TYR A 94 1.21 -11.93 13.50
CA TYR A 94 -0.04 -11.38 14.03
C TYR A 94 -1.21 -12.31 13.74
N LYS A 95 -1.29 -12.79 12.49
CA LYS A 95 -2.35 -13.70 12.04
C LYS A 95 -2.29 -15.07 12.72
N GLU A 96 -1.10 -15.61 12.98
CA GLU A 96 -0.92 -16.86 13.74
C GLU A 96 -1.41 -16.71 15.18
N ILE A 97 -1.01 -15.64 15.87
CA ILE A 97 -1.41 -15.38 17.26
C ILE A 97 -2.92 -15.10 17.38
N HIS A 98 -3.49 -14.39 16.41
CA HIS A 98 -4.89 -13.96 16.43
C HIS A 98 -5.77 -14.78 15.48
N SER A 99 -5.47 -16.07 15.27
CA SER A 99 -6.16 -16.93 14.29
C SER A 99 -7.67 -17.07 14.53
N ASN A 100 -8.17 -16.75 15.74
CA ASN A 100 -9.59 -16.75 16.06
C ASN A 100 -10.32 -15.45 15.68
N GLY A 101 -9.59 -14.37 15.40
CA GLY A 101 -10.18 -13.11 14.93
C GLY A 101 -10.33 -13.12 13.41
N SER A 102 -11.55 -12.87 12.91
CA SER A 102 -11.84 -12.72 11.48
C SER A 102 -11.34 -11.39 10.90
N TYR A 103 -10.07 -11.03 11.16
CA TYR A 103 -9.49 -9.78 10.67
C TYR A 103 -9.12 -9.88 9.19
N THR A 104 -9.43 -8.83 8.44
CA THR A 104 -8.97 -8.71 7.04
C THR A 104 -7.46 -8.43 6.98
N PHE A 105 -6.84 -8.66 5.81
CA PHE A 105 -5.43 -8.29 5.59
C PHE A 105 -5.19 -6.79 5.82
N LEU A 106 -6.16 -5.96 5.42
CA LEU A 106 -6.12 -4.50 5.61
C LEU A 106 -6.08 -4.14 7.10
N GLU A 107 -6.95 -4.72 7.91
CA GLU A 107 -6.97 -4.52 9.37
C GLU A 107 -5.69 -5.04 10.04
N THR A 108 -5.23 -6.22 9.63
CA THR A 108 -3.99 -6.82 10.16
C THR A 108 -2.79 -5.93 9.89
N THR A 109 -2.67 -5.43 8.66
CA THR A 109 -1.56 -4.55 8.26
C THR A 109 -1.57 -3.26 9.08
N ARG A 110 -2.74 -2.65 9.29
CA ARG A 110 -2.88 -1.47 10.15
C ARG A 110 -2.41 -1.76 11.58
N LYS A 111 -2.90 -2.83 12.21
CA LYS A 111 -2.54 -3.19 13.59
C LYS A 111 -1.05 -3.48 13.78
N VAL A 112 -0.36 -3.99 12.75
CA VAL A 112 1.09 -4.26 12.79
C VAL A 112 1.92 -2.99 12.60
N LEU A 113 1.44 -2.04 11.80
CA LEU A 113 2.20 -0.84 11.42
C LEU A 113 1.92 0.38 12.30
N GLU A 114 0.70 0.52 12.81
CA GLU A 114 0.29 1.67 13.63
C GLU A 114 1.17 1.84 14.89
N PRO A 115 1.51 0.79 15.66
CA PRO A 115 2.42 0.93 16.80
C PRO A 115 3.86 1.31 16.40
N LYS A 116 4.24 1.11 15.12
CA LYS A 116 5.60 1.37 14.62
C LYS A 116 5.74 2.73 13.95
N LEU A 117 4.71 3.16 13.23
CA LEU A 117 4.72 4.36 12.40
C LEU A 117 3.88 5.51 12.99
N GLY A 118 3.11 5.23 14.05
CA GLY A 118 2.19 6.19 14.65
C GLY A 118 0.93 6.41 13.81
N THR A 119 0.07 7.32 14.26
CA THR A 119 -1.18 7.68 13.59
C THR A 119 -0.99 8.96 12.76
N GLY A 120 -0.89 8.85 11.44
CA GLY A 120 -0.71 10.01 10.57
C GLY A 120 -0.62 9.66 9.09
N PHE A 121 -0.42 10.66 8.23
CA PHE A 121 -0.40 10.49 6.77
C PHE A 121 0.61 9.43 6.31
N PHE A 122 1.78 9.36 6.95
CA PHE A 122 2.82 8.39 6.59
C PHE A 122 2.34 6.93 6.76
N LEU A 123 1.67 6.61 7.88
CA LEU A 123 1.05 5.29 8.08
C LEU A 123 0.04 4.99 6.97
N GLU A 124 -0.83 5.95 6.68
CA GLU A 124 -1.92 5.78 5.72
C GLU A 124 -1.41 5.57 4.28
N ALA A 125 -0.35 6.29 3.89
CA ALA A 125 0.34 6.09 2.63
C ALA A 125 0.95 4.68 2.56
N VAL A 126 1.72 4.27 3.58
CA VAL A 126 2.36 2.95 3.62
C VAL A 126 1.33 1.82 3.59
N ILE A 127 0.22 1.92 4.34
CA ILE A 127 -0.87 0.94 4.31
C ILE A 127 -1.48 0.87 2.90
N THR A 128 -1.73 2.02 2.26
CA THR A 128 -2.31 2.07 0.92
C THR A 128 -1.40 1.38 -0.09
N GLU A 129 -0.10 1.69 -0.09
CA GLU A 129 0.87 1.03 -0.99
C GLU A 129 0.95 -0.47 -0.75
N ILE A 130 1.03 -0.93 0.51
CA ILE A 130 1.07 -2.35 0.83
C ILE A 130 -0.19 -3.06 0.34
N ASN A 131 -1.37 -2.44 0.49
CA ASN A 131 -2.62 -3.00 -0.01
C ASN A 131 -2.60 -3.12 -1.53
N ILE A 132 -2.16 -2.08 -2.26
CA ILE A 132 -2.05 -2.12 -3.72
C ILE A 132 -1.20 -3.32 -4.15
N PHE A 133 0.02 -3.45 -3.62
CA PHE A 133 0.91 -4.56 -3.98
C PHE A 133 0.36 -5.92 -3.54
N TYR A 134 -0.21 -6.02 -2.35
CA TYR A 134 -0.79 -7.27 -1.84
C TYR A 134 -1.93 -7.77 -2.72
N TYR A 135 -2.90 -6.91 -3.03
CA TYR A 135 -4.04 -7.29 -3.84
C TYR A 135 -3.67 -7.43 -5.33
N ALA A 136 -2.61 -6.77 -5.80
CA ALA A 136 -2.15 -6.94 -7.17
C ALA A 136 -1.40 -8.26 -7.40
N VAL A 137 -0.55 -8.67 -6.46
CA VAL A 137 0.42 -9.77 -6.67
C VAL A 137 0.14 -10.99 -5.79
N PHE A 138 -0.11 -10.81 -4.50
CA PHE A 138 -0.08 -11.93 -3.54
C PHE A 138 -1.45 -12.56 -3.27
N VAL A 139 -2.53 -11.81 -3.40
CA VAL A 139 -3.87 -12.28 -3.06
C VAL A 139 -4.34 -13.45 -3.93
N TRP A 140 -3.84 -13.55 -5.17
CA TRP A 140 -4.13 -14.66 -6.10
C TRP A 140 -3.80 -16.03 -5.51
N PHE A 141 -2.81 -16.11 -4.63
CA PHE A 141 -2.37 -17.35 -3.98
C PHE A 141 -3.11 -17.66 -2.68
N LYS A 142 -4.13 -16.87 -2.31
CA LYS A 142 -4.86 -17.03 -1.05
C LYS A 142 -6.28 -17.52 -1.29
N LYS A 143 -6.73 -18.41 -0.40
CA LYS A 143 -8.14 -18.77 -0.28
C LYS A 143 -8.86 -17.72 0.56
N ARG A 144 -10.11 -17.39 0.20
CA ARG A 144 -10.93 -16.47 0.97
C ARG A 144 -11.28 -17.12 2.32
N ASN A 145 -11.02 -16.41 3.42
CA ASN A 145 -11.43 -16.88 4.75
C ASN A 145 -12.89 -16.48 4.97
N ILE A 146 -13.77 -17.46 5.14
CA ILE A 146 -15.22 -17.28 5.20
C ILE A 146 -15.73 -17.93 6.48
N ARG A 147 -15.43 -17.37 7.65
CA ARG A 147 -15.89 -17.91 8.94
C ARG A 147 -16.61 -16.85 9.76
N GLY A 148 -17.83 -17.16 10.17
CA GLY A 148 -18.59 -16.46 11.21
C GLY A 148 -19.42 -15.25 10.79
N SER A 149 -19.16 -14.63 9.64
CA SER A 149 -19.89 -13.44 9.16
C SER A 149 -20.57 -13.68 7.82
N GLU A 150 -21.77 -13.12 7.65
CA GLU A 150 -22.45 -13.11 6.35
C GLU A 150 -21.78 -12.10 5.42
N PHE A 151 -21.56 -12.50 4.18
CA PHE A 151 -20.85 -11.70 3.20
C PHE A 151 -21.67 -11.56 1.92
N PHE A 152 -21.57 -10.40 1.30
CA PHE A 152 -22.23 -10.08 0.04
C PHE A 152 -21.18 -9.58 -0.95
N THR A 153 -21.01 -10.30 -2.05
CA THR A 153 -20.12 -9.86 -3.14
C THR A 153 -20.81 -8.78 -3.96
N TYR A 154 -20.03 -7.98 -4.69
CA TYR A 154 -20.55 -6.86 -5.50
C TYR A 154 -19.76 -6.66 -6.81
N HIS A 155 -18.90 -7.62 -7.16
CA HIS A 155 -17.96 -7.52 -8.27
C HIS A 155 -18.36 -8.38 -9.47
N LYS A 156 -19.35 -9.28 -9.33
CA LYS A 156 -19.73 -10.22 -10.39
C LYS A 156 -20.64 -9.55 -11.40
N THR A 157 -21.57 -8.72 -10.94
CA THR A 157 -22.52 -7.98 -11.78
C THR A 157 -22.06 -6.55 -12.11
N SER A 158 -20.94 -6.10 -11.53
CA SER A 158 -20.31 -4.81 -11.80
C SER A 158 -19.42 -4.85 -13.05
N GLN A 159 -19.32 -3.72 -13.74
CA GLN A 159 -18.41 -3.47 -14.86
C GLN A 159 -16.94 -3.31 -14.42
N ILE A 160 -16.62 -3.39 -13.12
CA ILE A 160 -15.26 -3.23 -12.60
C ILE A 160 -14.24 -4.13 -13.29
N LYS A 161 -14.61 -5.38 -13.62
CA LYS A 161 -13.74 -6.29 -14.38
C LYS A 161 -13.40 -5.73 -15.75
N THR A 162 -14.43 -5.29 -16.48
CA THR A 162 -14.31 -4.74 -17.83
C THR A 162 -13.48 -3.46 -17.82
N ILE A 163 -13.78 -2.53 -16.91
CA ILE A 163 -13.03 -1.28 -16.74
C ILE A 163 -11.56 -1.57 -16.46
N VAL A 164 -11.27 -2.47 -15.51
CA VAL A 164 -9.89 -2.82 -15.18
C VAL A 164 -9.15 -3.40 -16.37
N ILE A 165 -9.77 -4.29 -17.16
CA ILE A 165 -9.14 -4.87 -18.36
C ILE A 165 -8.89 -3.79 -19.42
N VAL A 166 -9.91 -3.00 -19.78
CA VAL A 166 -9.83 -2.00 -20.84
C VAL A 166 -8.77 -0.94 -20.50
N PHE A 167 -8.82 -0.36 -19.30
CA PHE A 167 -7.83 0.64 -18.89
C PHE A 167 -6.43 0.04 -18.75
N SER A 168 -6.29 -1.23 -18.35
CA SER A 168 -4.97 -1.88 -18.34
C SER A 168 -4.38 -2.02 -19.75
N ILE A 169 -5.19 -2.36 -20.76
CA ILE A 169 -4.75 -2.41 -22.16
C ILE A 169 -4.34 -1.02 -22.63
N ILE A 170 -5.14 0.02 -22.35
CA ILE A 170 -4.83 1.41 -22.69
C ILE A 170 -3.49 1.82 -22.06
N ILE A 171 -3.31 1.59 -20.75
CA ILE A 171 -2.07 1.90 -20.02
C ILE A 171 -0.85 1.20 -20.66
N VAL A 172 -0.98 -0.05 -21.12
CA VAL A 172 0.14 -0.75 -21.78
C VAL A 172 0.47 -0.11 -23.13
N ILE A 173 -0.54 0.14 -23.96
CA ILE A 173 -0.36 0.69 -25.32
C ILE A 173 0.18 2.12 -25.25
N GLU A 174 -0.49 3.00 -24.49
CA GLU A 174 -0.06 4.38 -24.27
C GLU A 174 1.30 4.42 -23.56
N GLY A 175 1.50 3.58 -22.55
CA GLY A 175 2.75 3.45 -21.83
C GLY A 175 3.95 3.17 -22.74
N ALA A 176 3.80 2.23 -23.68
CA ALA A 176 4.84 1.89 -24.65
C ALA A 176 5.05 3.02 -25.67
N LEU A 177 3.97 3.59 -26.21
CA LEU A 177 4.05 4.67 -27.20
C LEU A 177 4.73 5.91 -26.62
N PHE A 178 4.27 6.39 -25.47
CA PHE A 178 4.80 7.59 -24.85
C PHE A 178 6.20 7.39 -24.26
N HIS A 179 6.61 6.16 -23.91
CA HIS A 179 8.01 5.90 -23.55
C HIS A 179 8.95 6.37 -24.67
N PHE A 180 8.74 5.92 -25.91
CA PHE A 180 9.61 6.28 -27.03
C PHE A 180 9.53 7.76 -27.40
N VAL A 181 8.33 8.36 -27.31
CA VAL A 181 8.16 9.81 -27.53
C VAL A 181 8.94 10.61 -26.49
N ILE A 182 8.79 10.29 -25.20
CA ILE A 182 9.47 10.99 -24.10
C ILE A 182 10.98 10.73 -24.16
N GLN A 183 11.42 9.53 -24.59
CA GLN A 183 12.83 9.19 -24.74
C GLN A 183 13.54 10.13 -25.73
N GLY A 184 12.81 10.64 -26.74
CA GLY A 184 13.31 11.66 -27.65
C GLY A 184 13.70 12.98 -26.98
N TRP A 185 13.15 13.29 -25.80
CA TRP A 185 13.50 14.46 -24.98
C TRP A 185 14.41 14.11 -23.80
N SER A 186 14.13 13.01 -23.10
CA SER A 186 14.90 12.57 -21.94
C SER A 186 14.72 11.09 -21.67
N ASN A 187 15.83 10.35 -21.72
CA ASN A 187 15.87 8.92 -21.38
C ASN A 187 15.42 8.68 -19.93
N ILE A 188 15.83 9.54 -18.98
CA ILE A 188 15.44 9.40 -17.57
C ILE A 188 13.92 9.60 -17.42
N ALA A 189 13.35 10.61 -18.07
CA ALA A 189 11.93 10.88 -18.00
C ALA A 189 11.10 9.71 -18.59
N ALA A 190 11.58 9.09 -19.68
CA ALA A 190 10.93 7.93 -20.29
C ALA A 190 10.85 6.74 -19.33
N TRP A 191 11.93 6.44 -18.61
CA TRP A 191 11.94 5.38 -17.61
C TRP A 191 11.07 5.69 -16.39
N ILE A 192 11.06 6.94 -15.91
CA ILE A 192 10.14 7.36 -14.84
C ILE A 192 8.69 7.14 -15.28
N PHE A 193 8.34 7.56 -16.51
CA PHE A 193 7.01 7.36 -17.07
C PHE A 193 6.63 5.89 -17.18
N THR A 194 7.55 5.03 -17.63
CA THR A 194 7.33 3.57 -17.67
C THR A 194 7.07 2.99 -16.28
N LEU A 195 7.84 3.40 -15.26
CA LEU A 195 7.62 2.94 -13.88
C LEU A 195 6.24 3.37 -13.36
N LEU A 196 5.79 4.59 -13.68
CA LEU A 196 4.45 5.06 -13.32
C LEU A 196 3.34 4.24 -14.02
N ASN A 197 3.53 3.85 -15.28
CA ASN A 197 2.58 2.96 -15.98
C ASN A 197 2.54 1.57 -15.36
N ILE A 198 3.70 0.99 -15.01
CA ILE A 198 3.76 -0.29 -14.30
C ILE A 198 3.04 -0.19 -12.95
N TYR A 199 3.25 0.90 -12.21
CA TYR A 199 2.51 1.16 -10.98
C TYR A 199 1.00 1.26 -11.20
N ALA A 200 0.57 1.97 -12.25
CA ALA A 200 -0.85 2.06 -12.61
C ALA A 200 -1.45 0.68 -12.92
N LEU A 201 -0.71 -0.22 -13.58
CA LEU A 201 -1.15 -1.61 -13.78
C LEU A 201 -1.31 -2.36 -12.47
N PHE A 202 -0.36 -2.25 -11.53
CA PHE A 202 -0.52 -2.83 -10.20
C PHE A 202 -1.74 -2.26 -9.49
N TYR A 203 -1.99 -0.95 -9.59
CA TYR A 203 -3.18 -0.32 -9.04
C TYR A 203 -4.47 -0.93 -9.61
N MET A 204 -4.59 -1.03 -10.94
CA MET A 204 -5.78 -1.56 -11.62
C MET A 204 -6.04 -3.03 -11.26
N VAL A 205 -5.01 -3.87 -11.33
CA VAL A 205 -5.11 -5.30 -10.99
C VAL A 205 -5.45 -5.47 -9.50
N GLY A 206 -4.77 -4.70 -8.64
CA GLY A 206 -5.04 -4.69 -7.21
C GLY A 206 -6.46 -4.27 -6.89
N LEU A 207 -6.99 -3.25 -7.57
CA LEU A 207 -8.36 -2.77 -7.37
C LEU A 207 -9.36 -3.89 -7.65
N TYR A 208 -9.28 -4.54 -8.81
CA TYR A 208 -10.18 -5.64 -9.15
C TYR A 208 -10.12 -6.80 -8.15
N ASN A 209 -8.92 -7.23 -7.75
CA ASN A 209 -8.84 -8.31 -6.79
C ASN A 209 -9.30 -7.90 -5.40
N SER A 210 -9.05 -6.65 -4.99
CA SER A 210 -9.53 -6.18 -3.70
C SER A 210 -11.06 -6.25 -3.61
N THR A 211 -11.81 -5.96 -4.68
CA THR A 211 -13.28 -6.09 -4.66
C THR A 211 -13.76 -7.54 -4.63
N ARG A 212 -12.95 -8.49 -5.10
CA ARG A 212 -13.22 -9.94 -4.99
C ARG A 212 -13.02 -10.47 -3.58
N PHE A 213 -11.98 -9.98 -2.91
CA PHE A 213 -11.54 -10.49 -1.61
C PHE A 213 -12.04 -9.66 -0.41
N LEU A 214 -12.59 -8.47 -0.63
CA LEU A 214 -13.20 -7.61 0.38
C LEU A 214 -14.70 -7.40 0.08
N PRO A 215 -15.56 -8.41 0.34
CA PRO A 215 -17.01 -8.26 0.19
C PRO A 215 -17.60 -7.28 1.21
N HIS A 216 -18.85 -6.90 1.02
CA HIS A 216 -19.64 -6.31 2.10
C HIS A 216 -19.87 -7.36 3.17
N VAL A 217 -19.87 -6.95 4.43
CA VAL A 217 -19.98 -7.87 5.56
C VAL A 217 -21.06 -7.37 6.51
N ILE A 218 -21.92 -8.29 6.94
CA ILE A 218 -22.85 -8.08 8.04
C ILE A 218 -22.35 -8.93 9.21
N ASN A 219 -22.09 -8.26 10.33
CA ASN A 219 -21.64 -8.91 11.55
C ASN A 219 -22.46 -8.40 12.73
N GLN A 220 -23.30 -9.26 13.29
CA GLN A 220 -24.22 -8.92 14.38
C GLN A 220 -25.09 -7.70 14.01
N ASP A 221 -24.81 -6.54 14.59
CA ASP A 221 -25.49 -5.25 14.41
C ASP A 221 -24.72 -4.27 13.49
N ARG A 222 -23.55 -4.67 12.97
CA ARG A 222 -22.70 -3.84 12.10
C ARG A 222 -22.81 -4.23 10.64
N LEU A 223 -22.93 -3.21 9.79
CA LEU A 223 -22.84 -3.32 8.34
C LEU A 223 -21.56 -2.64 7.85
N ILE A 224 -20.72 -3.39 7.13
CA ILE A 224 -19.50 -2.88 6.50
C ILE A 224 -19.67 -2.92 4.98
N ILE A 225 -19.73 -1.74 4.37
CA ILE A 225 -19.81 -1.54 2.92
C ILE A 225 -18.43 -1.07 2.42
N ARG A 226 -17.97 -1.59 1.28
CA ARG A 226 -16.59 -1.44 0.80
C ARG A 226 -16.52 -1.30 -0.71
N LEU A 227 -15.63 -0.44 -1.20
CA LEU A 227 -15.15 -0.47 -2.58
C LEU A 227 -13.68 -0.89 -2.57
N GLY A 228 -13.45 -2.21 -2.57
CA GLY A 228 -12.11 -2.79 -2.56
C GLY A 228 -11.26 -2.30 -1.39
N TYR A 229 -9.97 -2.07 -1.63
CA TYR A 229 -9.11 -1.36 -0.69
C TYR A 229 -9.28 0.16 -0.74
N GLN A 230 -10.04 0.70 -1.71
CA GLN A 230 -10.09 2.14 -1.96
C GLN A 230 -10.85 2.89 -0.88
N SER A 231 -11.95 2.30 -0.41
CA SER A 231 -12.78 2.91 0.62
C SER A 231 -13.66 1.89 1.34
N SER A 232 -14.02 2.23 2.58
CA SER A 232 -15.01 1.50 3.37
C SER A 232 -15.78 2.42 4.29
N VAL A 233 -17.02 2.03 4.59
CA VAL A 233 -17.83 2.61 5.65
C VAL A 233 -18.30 1.49 6.55
N GLU A 234 -18.25 1.72 7.86
CA GLU A 234 -18.80 0.85 8.87
C GLU A 234 -19.89 1.62 9.60
N LEU A 235 -21.08 1.02 9.69
CA LEU A 235 -22.25 1.65 10.26
C LEU A 235 -23.05 0.65 11.11
N ASP A 236 -23.75 1.19 12.10
CA ASP A 236 -24.73 0.46 12.88
C ASP A 236 -26.01 0.25 12.06
N ILE A 237 -26.55 -0.97 12.04
CA ILE A 237 -27.82 -1.26 11.39
C ILE A 237 -28.97 -0.48 12.05
N GLY A 238 -28.90 -0.22 13.36
CA GLY A 238 -29.85 0.63 14.07
C GLY A 238 -29.78 2.11 13.69
N ASN A 239 -28.67 2.56 13.10
CA ASN A 239 -28.50 3.93 12.58
C ASN A 239 -29.14 4.11 11.19
N ILE A 240 -29.68 3.05 10.58
CA ILE A 240 -30.36 3.15 9.28
C ILE A 240 -31.74 3.78 9.48
N GLU A 241 -31.96 4.93 8.85
CA GLU A 241 -33.26 5.61 8.79
C GLU A 241 -34.16 4.94 7.74
N SER A 242 -33.67 4.86 6.49
CA SER A 242 -34.42 4.23 5.40
C SER A 242 -33.50 3.65 4.33
N ILE A 243 -34.02 2.68 3.58
CA ILE A 243 -33.37 2.07 2.42
C ILE A 243 -34.28 2.34 1.22
N LYS A 244 -33.72 2.92 0.15
CA LYS A 244 -34.45 3.28 -1.06
C LYS A 244 -33.73 2.72 -2.29
N ASN A 245 -34.46 2.56 -3.39
CA ASN A 245 -33.81 2.33 -4.69
C ASN A 245 -33.03 3.58 -5.06
N ALA A 246 -31.75 3.40 -5.38
CA ALA A 246 -30.91 4.51 -5.78
C ALA A 246 -31.31 4.99 -7.17
N LYS A 247 -31.41 6.31 -7.35
CA LYS A 247 -31.57 6.89 -8.68
C LYS A 247 -30.24 6.86 -9.40
N GLN A 248 -30.24 6.43 -10.65
CA GLN A 248 -29.07 6.56 -11.51
C GLN A 248 -28.90 8.04 -11.87
N GLY A 249 -27.90 8.69 -11.27
CA GLY A 249 -27.45 10.01 -11.72
C GLY A 249 -26.74 9.91 -13.07
N GLY A 250 -26.74 10.99 -13.84
CA GLY A 250 -25.91 11.14 -15.02
C GLY A 250 -24.42 11.14 -14.67
N ILE A 251 -23.55 10.86 -15.65
CA ILE A 251 -22.08 10.86 -15.46
C ILE A 251 -21.56 12.22 -14.96
N GLU A 252 -22.28 13.30 -15.27
CA GLU A 252 -21.95 14.69 -14.89
C GLU A 252 -22.55 15.12 -13.55
N ASP A 253 -23.41 14.31 -12.93
CA ASP A 253 -24.03 14.67 -11.65
C ASP A 253 -22.98 14.69 -10.55
N LYS A 254 -22.83 15.84 -9.90
CA LYS A 254 -21.91 15.96 -8.77
C LYS A 254 -22.42 15.09 -7.63
N ILE A 255 -21.59 14.12 -7.24
CA ILE A 255 -21.79 13.33 -6.03
C ILE A 255 -21.97 14.28 -4.84
N PRO A 256 -23.08 14.20 -4.09
CA PRO A 256 -23.29 15.04 -2.92
C PRO A 256 -22.14 14.89 -1.91
N LYS A 257 -21.82 15.98 -1.22
CA LYS A 257 -20.70 16.04 -0.27
C LYS A 257 -20.91 15.14 0.96
N ASP A 258 -22.11 14.67 1.18
CA ASP A 258 -22.54 13.79 2.28
C ASP A 258 -22.89 12.37 1.81
N THR A 259 -22.64 12.04 0.54
CA THR A 259 -22.91 10.70 -0.01
C THR A 259 -21.63 9.91 -0.24
N TYR A 260 -21.62 8.65 0.21
CA TYR A 260 -20.62 7.65 -0.14
C TYR A 260 -21.14 6.76 -1.27
N TYR A 261 -20.37 6.63 -2.35
CA TYR A 261 -20.62 5.70 -3.45
C TYR A 261 -19.65 4.52 -3.34
N SER A 262 -20.15 3.35 -2.96
CA SER A 262 -19.37 2.10 -2.83
C SER A 262 -19.26 1.36 -4.17
N LEU A 263 -19.05 2.11 -5.26
CA LEU A 263 -19.45 1.68 -6.59
C LEU A 263 -18.70 2.56 -7.62
N LEU A 264 -18.25 1.99 -8.74
CA LEU A 264 -17.64 2.80 -9.81
C LEU A 264 -18.71 3.63 -10.50
N ASN A 265 -18.41 4.89 -10.83
CA ASN A 265 -19.37 5.85 -11.43
C ASN A 265 -20.06 5.34 -12.72
N MET A 266 -19.48 4.38 -13.41
CA MET A 266 -20.01 3.82 -14.67
C MET A 266 -21.04 2.72 -14.49
N ASP A 267 -21.24 2.25 -13.26
CA ASP A 267 -22.21 1.21 -12.96
C ASP A 267 -23.47 1.82 -12.33
N ALA A 268 -24.65 1.28 -12.68
CA ALA A 268 -25.92 1.72 -12.11
C ALA A 268 -25.98 1.46 -10.58
N PRO A 269 -26.27 2.48 -9.76
CA PRO A 269 -26.48 2.28 -8.33
C PRO A 269 -27.78 1.48 -8.11
N GLN A 270 -27.78 0.59 -7.12
CA GLN A 270 -28.96 -0.24 -6.84
C GLN A 270 -29.76 0.32 -5.66
N TYR A 271 -29.08 0.51 -4.53
CA TYR A 271 -29.72 0.94 -3.29
C TYR A 271 -28.97 2.08 -2.62
N GLU A 272 -29.75 2.89 -1.91
CA GLU A 272 -29.32 4.04 -1.13
C GLU A 272 -29.79 3.84 0.31
N ILE A 273 -28.84 3.81 1.24
CA ILE A 273 -29.09 3.78 2.68
C ILE A 273 -28.97 5.20 3.20
N ILE A 274 -30.03 5.71 3.82
CA ILE A 274 -30.05 6.99 4.51
C ILE A 274 -29.87 6.71 6.00
N LEU A 275 -28.92 7.40 6.63
CA LEU A 275 -28.57 7.25 8.03
C LEU A 275 -29.19 8.35 8.88
N LYS A 276 -29.55 8.02 10.13
CA LYS A 276 -30.04 9.00 11.11
C LYS A 276 -28.94 10.00 11.45
N ASP A 277 -27.78 9.46 11.86
CA ASP A 277 -26.58 10.21 12.18
C ASP A 277 -25.46 9.94 11.15
N PRO A 278 -24.68 10.97 10.75
CA PRO A 278 -23.55 10.79 9.83
C PRO A 278 -22.48 9.85 10.39
N VAL A 279 -21.92 9.03 9.49
CA VAL A 279 -20.81 8.11 9.81
C VAL A 279 -19.55 8.48 9.03
N ILE A 280 -18.39 8.02 9.49
CA ILE A 280 -17.12 8.28 8.83
C ILE A 280 -16.86 7.20 7.78
N MET A 281 -16.82 7.61 6.51
CA MET A 281 -16.23 6.81 5.44
C MET A 281 -14.72 7.01 5.43
N ASN A 282 -13.98 5.90 5.39
CA ASN A 282 -12.53 5.88 5.26
C ASN A 282 -12.18 5.60 3.79
N GLY A 283 -11.34 6.44 3.21
CA GLY A 283 -10.79 6.31 1.86
C GLY A 283 -9.28 6.06 1.86
N SER A 284 -8.73 5.89 0.66
CA SER A 284 -7.30 5.70 0.44
C SER A 284 -6.48 6.88 0.98
N TYR A 285 -5.22 6.61 1.37
CA TYR A 285 -4.32 7.62 1.93
C TYR A 285 -4.89 8.37 3.14
N GLY A 286 -5.76 7.71 3.93
CA GLY A 286 -6.28 8.28 5.17
C GLY A 286 -7.37 9.34 4.98
N ARG A 287 -7.90 9.50 3.76
CA ARG A 287 -9.02 10.41 3.50
C ARG A 287 -10.20 9.97 4.35
N LYS A 288 -10.83 10.92 5.05
CA LYS A 288 -12.04 10.69 5.84
C LYS A 288 -13.13 11.62 5.34
N LYS A 289 -14.35 11.09 5.21
CA LYS A 289 -15.52 11.85 4.76
C LYS A 289 -16.69 11.49 5.67
N GLN A 290 -17.33 12.48 6.29
CA GLN A 290 -18.61 12.24 6.95
C GLN A 290 -19.69 12.07 5.89
N VAL A 291 -20.46 11.00 6.01
CA VAL A 291 -21.52 10.65 5.06
C VAL A 291 -22.79 10.30 5.79
N LYS A 292 -23.91 10.87 5.31
CA LYS A 292 -25.26 10.56 5.77
C LYS A 292 -25.94 9.54 4.86
N THR A 293 -25.45 9.42 3.63
CA THR A 293 -26.03 8.57 2.61
C THR A 293 -24.98 7.60 2.09
N VAL A 294 -25.33 6.31 2.01
CA VAL A 294 -24.49 5.26 1.45
C VAL A 294 -25.18 4.61 0.26
N VAL A 295 -24.66 4.87 -0.93
CA VAL A 295 -25.09 4.24 -2.17
C VAL A 295 -24.19 3.05 -2.44
N PHE A 296 -24.78 1.88 -2.66
CA PHE A 296 -24.03 0.65 -2.84
C PHE A 296 -24.68 -0.28 -3.85
N ARG A 297 -23.96 -1.36 -4.14
CA ARG A 297 -24.40 -2.45 -4.99
C ARG A 297 -24.04 -3.80 -4.37
N SER A 298 -24.78 -4.82 -4.72
CA SER A 298 -24.52 -6.20 -4.34
C SER A 298 -24.89 -7.13 -5.50
N ASP A 299 -24.21 -8.26 -5.59
CA ASP A 299 -24.56 -9.34 -6.51
C ASP A 299 -25.86 -10.04 -6.08
N GLU A 300 -26.22 -9.99 -4.78
CA GLU A 300 -27.46 -10.53 -4.20
C GLU A 300 -28.20 -9.44 -3.40
N PRO A 301 -28.70 -8.38 -4.05
CA PRO A 301 -29.12 -7.17 -3.34
C PRO A 301 -30.39 -7.36 -2.50
N ASN A 302 -31.38 -8.09 -3.00
CA ASN A 302 -32.62 -8.38 -2.26
C ASN A 302 -32.30 -9.13 -0.96
N LYS A 303 -31.51 -10.20 -1.05
CA LYS A 303 -31.09 -11.00 0.11
C LYS A 303 -30.32 -10.18 1.15
N MET A 304 -29.48 -9.24 0.70
CA MET A 304 -28.76 -8.34 1.59
C MET A 304 -29.72 -7.41 2.34
N ILE A 305 -30.73 -6.86 1.65
CA ILE A 305 -31.72 -5.96 2.25
C ILE A 305 -32.65 -6.69 3.20
N ASP A 306 -33.15 -7.86 2.80
CA ASP A 306 -33.99 -8.71 3.65
C ASP A 306 -33.27 -9.01 4.97
N ARG A 307 -31.96 -9.30 4.87
CA ARG A 307 -31.13 -9.52 6.04
C ARG A 307 -30.96 -8.27 6.90
N ILE A 308 -30.71 -7.12 6.29
CA ILE A 308 -30.60 -5.85 7.02
C ILE A 308 -31.92 -5.54 7.75
N ASN A 309 -33.07 -5.69 7.08
CA ASN A 309 -34.38 -5.43 7.67
C ASN A 309 -34.68 -6.41 8.82
N TRP A 310 -34.37 -7.70 8.65
CA TRP A 310 -34.53 -8.68 9.73
C TRP A 310 -33.75 -8.29 10.99
N ILE A 311 -32.53 -7.75 10.85
CA ILE A 311 -31.73 -7.27 12.00
C ILE A 311 -32.32 -5.98 12.58
N ARG A 312 -32.93 -5.10 11.78
CA ARG A 312 -33.58 -3.87 12.25
C ARG A 312 -34.86 -4.12 13.06
N GLU A 313 -35.51 -5.27 12.84
CA GLU A 313 -36.75 -5.68 13.49
C GLU A 313 -36.54 -6.45 14.80
N LEU A 314 -35.30 -6.92 15.06
CA LEU A 314 -34.88 -7.53 16.32
C LEU A 314 -34.62 -6.49 17.41
#